data_AF-A0A970QUJ1-F1
#
_entry.id   AF-A0A970QUJ1-F1
#
_cell.length_a   1.000
_cell.length_b   1.000
_cell.length_c   1.000
_cell.angle_alpha   90.00
_cell.angle_beta   90.00
_cell.angle_gamma   90.00
#
_symmetry.space_group_name_H-M   'P 1'
#
loop_
_entity.id
_entity.type
_entity.pdbx_description
1 polymer ?
#
loop_
_entity_poly.entity_id
_entity_poly.type
_entity_poly.pdbx_seq_one_letter_code
_entity_poly.pdbx_strand_id
1 'polypeptide(L)'
;MEKEQKQNLSKSVRRVEEYVFAHINERITVREIARELKLNASYLNSSFKRQTGECISSFIQKSKVRKAQEMLKMCQYTITDIWTALGYFDQSHFNKHFKKFTGITPRQYRLKINSSA
;
A
#
# COMPACT_ATOMS: atom_id res chain seq x y z
N MET A 1 10.15 8.10 -30.89
CA MET A 1 10.73 7.26 -29.82
C MET A 1 10.48 7.80 -28.41
N GLU A 2 10.79 9.07 -28.08
CA GLU A 2 10.57 9.59 -26.70
C GLU A 2 9.10 9.70 -26.27
N LYS A 3 8.19 10.04 -27.20
CA LYS A 3 6.75 10.17 -26.91
C LYS A 3 6.07 8.82 -26.59
N GLU A 4 6.49 7.73 -27.23
CA GLU A 4 5.97 6.38 -26.97
C GLU A 4 6.45 5.83 -25.62
N GLN A 5 7.71 6.09 -25.24
CA GLN A 5 8.24 5.67 -23.94
C GLN A 5 7.56 6.42 -22.80
N LYS A 6 7.27 7.73 -22.94
CA LYS A 6 6.51 8.52 -21.96
C LYS A 6 5.05 8.05 -21.82
N GLN A 7 4.38 7.71 -22.91
CA GLN A 7 3.01 7.18 -22.87
C GLN A 7 2.92 5.79 -22.26
N ASN A 8 3.90 4.90 -22.51
CA ASN A 8 3.97 3.60 -21.86
C ASN A 8 4.31 3.70 -20.36
N LEU A 9 5.03 4.76 -19.98
CA LEU A 9 5.38 5.06 -18.58
C LEU A 9 4.17 5.43 -17.73
N SER A 10 3.34 6.37 -18.19
CA SER A 10 2.16 6.81 -17.43
C SER A 10 1.12 5.70 -17.32
N LYS A 11 0.97 4.90 -18.39
CA LYS A 11 0.14 3.68 -18.37
C LYS A 11 0.64 2.67 -17.34
N SER A 12 1.95 2.54 -17.13
CA SER A 12 2.51 1.60 -16.15
C SER A 12 2.21 2.00 -14.71
N VAL A 13 2.28 3.30 -14.37
CA VAL A 13 1.92 3.80 -13.02
C VAL A 13 0.47 3.50 -12.72
N ARG A 14 -0.44 3.90 -13.61
CA ARG A 14 -1.88 3.69 -13.43
C ARG A 14 -2.21 2.21 -13.25
N ARG A 15 -1.61 1.32 -14.03
CA ARG A 15 -1.83 -0.14 -13.91
C ARG A 15 -1.30 -0.70 -12.59
N VAL A 16 -0.21 -0.16 -12.05
CA VAL A 16 0.28 -0.53 -10.71
C VAL A 16 -0.72 -0.07 -9.64
N GLU A 17 -1.22 1.15 -9.72
CA GLU A 17 -2.21 1.68 -8.77
C GLU A 17 -3.49 0.85 -8.79
N GLU A 18 -4.04 0.59 -9.99
CA GLU A 18 -5.22 -0.25 -10.20
C GLU A 18 -5.04 -1.64 -9.57
N TYR A 19 -3.90 -2.30 -9.83
CA TYR A 19 -3.60 -3.61 -9.24
C TYR A 19 -3.53 -3.53 -7.70
N VAL A 20 -2.81 -2.54 -7.16
CA VAL A 20 -2.66 -2.39 -5.71
C VAL A 20 -3.99 -2.18 -5.02
N PHE A 21 -4.90 -1.39 -5.60
CA PHE A 21 -6.22 -1.17 -5.03
C PHE A 21 -7.14 -2.39 -5.15
N ALA A 22 -7.10 -3.10 -6.27
CA ALA A 22 -7.87 -4.33 -6.47
C ALA A 22 -7.44 -5.44 -5.49
N HIS A 23 -6.15 -5.54 -5.19
CA HIS A 23 -5.56 -6.59 -4.36
C HIS A 23 -5.10 -6.08 -2.98
N ILE A 24 -5.66 -4.98 -2.48
CA ILE A 24 -5.17 -4.31 -1.26
C ILE A 24 -5.29 -5.19 -0.01
N ASN A 25 -6.23 -6.14 -0.02
CA ASN A 25 -6.49 -7.08 1.07
C ASN A 25 -5.62 -8.35 0.98
N GLU A 26 -4.81 -8.49 -0.06
CA GLU A 26 -3.95 -9.64 -0.29
C GLU A 26 -2.49 -9.33 0.06
N ARG A 27 -1.68 -10.39 0.20
CA ARG A 27 -0.24 -10.23 0.30
C ARG A 27 0.33 -9.96 -1.10
N ILE A 28 0.54 -8.68 -1.39
CA ILE A 28 1.08 -8.23 -2.69
C ILE A 28 2.54 -7.80 -2.60
N THR A 29 3.30 -8.15 -3.63
CA THR A 29 4.71 -7.81 -3.80
C THR A 29 4.97 -7.17 -5.16
N VAL A 30 6.04 -6.39 -5.27
CA VAL A 30 6.46 -5.76 -6.54
C VAL A 30 6.70 -6.80 -7.65
N ARG A 31 7.17 -8.01 -7.28
CA ARG A 31 7.41 -9.09 -8.23
C ARG A 31 6.13 -9.66 -8.83
N GLU A 32 5.07 -9.79 -8.03
CA GLU A 32 3.76 -10.25 -8.52
C GLU A 32 3.15 -9.23 -9.47
N ILE A 33 3.17 -7.95 -9.10
CA ILE A 33 2.69 -6.86 -9.97
C ILE A 33 3.47 -6.85 -11.28
N ALA A 34 4.80 -6.97 -11.23
CA ALA A 34 5.62 -7.00 -12.43
C ALA A 34 5.30 -8.21 -13.33
N ARG A 35 5.05 -9.38 -12.73
CA ARG A 35 4.64 -10.59 -13.46
C ARG A 35 3.30 -10.39 -14.16
N GLU A 36 2.31 -9.87 -13.45
CA GLU A 36 0.98 -9.60 -14.02
C GLU A 36 1.05 -8.61 -15.18
N LEU A 37 1.85 -7.55 -15.01
CA LEU A 37 2.01 -6.53 -16.04
C LEU A 37 2.95 -6.96 -17.18
N LYS A 38 3.55 -8.15 -17.11
CA LYS A 38 4.56 -8.67 -18.05
C LYS A 38 5.77 -7.73 -18.20
N LEU A 39 6.23 -7.19 -17.08
CA LEU A 39 7.35 -6.24 -16.99
C LEU A 39 8.47 -6.76 -16.08
N ASN A 40 9.68 -6.26 -16.28
CA ASN A 40 10.77 -6.48 -15.33
C ASN A 40 10.50 -5.67 -14.04
N ALA A 41 10.61 -6.32 -12.88
CA ALA A 41 10.33 -5.69 -11.58
C ALA A 41 11.25 -4.51 -11.25
N SER A 42 12.53 -4.58 -11.63
CA SER A 42 13.49 -3.49 -11.41
C SER A 42 13.17 -2.28 -12.29
N TYR A 43 12.86 -2.54 -13.57
CA TYR A 43 12.40 -1.51 -14.50
C TYR A 43 11.11 -0.86 -14.01
N LEU A 44 10.12 -1.67 -13.65
CA LEU A 44 8.82 -1.21 -13.16
C LEU A 44 8.98 -0.33 -11.91
N ASN A 45 9.77 -0.78 -10.92
CA ASN A 45 10.00 -0.02 -9.70
C ASN A 45 10.77 1.29 -9.95
N SER A 46 11.79 1.26 -10.81
CA SER A 46 12.57 2.45 -11.18
C SER A 46 11.72 3.48 -11.94
N SER A 47 10.90 2.98 -12.86
CA SER A 47 9.97 3.77 -13.66
C SER A 47 8.88 4.42 -12.79
N PHE A 48 8.29 3.63 -11.88
CA PHE A 48 7.28 4.11 -10.95
C PHE A 48 7.85 5.16 -10.00
N LYS A 49 9.04 4.93 -9.44
CA LYS A 49 9.73 5.89 -8.55
C LYS A 49 10.06 7.20 -9.27
N ARG A 50 10.51 7.15 -10.53
CA ARG A 50 10.79 8.35 -11.32
C ARG A 50 9.55 9.23 -11.51
N GLN A 51 8.37 8.61 -11.61
CA GLN A 51 7.12 9.34 -11.86
C GLN A 51 6.38 9.78 -10.60
N THR A 52 6.40 8.96 -9.55
CA THR A 52 5.61 9.19 -8.32
C THR A 52 6.46 9.72 -7.16
N GLY A 53 7.79 9.65 -7.27
CA GLY A 53 8.71 9.98 -6.18
C GLY A 53 8.89 8.87 -5.14
N GLU A 54 8.09 7.79 -5.17
CA GLU A 54 8.20 6.67 -4.23
C GLU A 54 8.31 5.31 -4.91
N CYS A 55 8.91 4.32 -4.24
CA CYS A 55 8.96 2.96 -4.77
C CYS A 55 7.61 2.24 -4.58
N ILE A 56 7.37 1.21 -5.39
CA ILE A 56 6.10 0.46 -5.37
C ILE A 56 5.86 -0.20 -4.02
N SER A 57 6.91 -0.70 -3.36
CA SER A 57 6.77 -1.28 -2.02
C SER A 57 6.33 -0.26 -0.97
N SER A 58 6.84 0.97 -1.02
CA SER A 58 6.39 2.07 -0.18
C SER A 58 4.92 2.40 -0.46
N PHE A 59 4.56 2.50 -1.73
CA PHE A 59 3.20 2.78 -2.18
C PHE A 59 2.21 1.72 -1.65
N ILE A 60 2.53 0.43 -1.80
CA ILE A 60 1.73 -0.69 -1.24
C ILE A 60 1.52 -0.51 0.27
N GLN A 61 2.60 -0.29 1.03
CA GLN A 61 2.53 -0.16 2.48
C GLN A 61 1.68 1.04 2.90
N LYS A 62 1.88 2.18 2.23
CA LYS A 62 1.14 3.43 2.47
C LYS A 62 -0.34 3.27 2.15
N SER A 63 -0.68 2.62 1.04
CA SER A 63 -2.07 2.31 0.67
C SER A 63 -2.73 1.38 1.68
N LYS A 64 -2.04 0.33 2.16
CA LYS A 64 -2.55 -0.53 3.23
C LYS A 64 -2.75 0.23 4.53
N VAL A 65 -1.84 1.13 4.90
CA VAL A 65 -1.99 1.96 6.10
C VAL A 65 -3.18 2.91 6.00
N ARG A 66 -3.40 3.54 4.84
CA ARG A 66 -4.59 4.37 4.59
C ARG A 66 -5.87 3.54 4.79
N LYS A 67 -5.92 2.34 4.21
CA LYS A 67 -7.07 1.43 4.40
C LYS A 67 -7.25 1.03 5.87
N ALA A 68 -6.16 0.74 6.58
CA ALA A 68 -6.20 0.45 8.01
C ALA A 68 -6.75 1.63 8.81
N GLN A 69 -6.40 2.87 8.48
CA GLN A 69 -6.96 4.07 9.15
C GLN A 69 -8.47 4.17 8.95
N GLU A 70 -8.99 3.87 7.75
CA GLU A 70 -10.43 3.81 7.49
C GLU A 70 -11.11 2.74 8.34
N MET A 71 -10.54 1.53 8.37
CA MET A 71 -11.09 0.43 9.17
C MET A 71 -11.01 0.69 10.67
N LEU A 72 -9.97 1.38 11.16
CA LEU A 72 -9.82 1.74 12.57
C LEU A 72 -10.92 2.69 13.06
N LYS A 73 -11.48 3.52 12.16
CA LYS A 73 -12.61 4.41 12.44
C LYS A 73 -13.94 3.67 12.59
N MET A 74 -14.02 2.44 12.09
CA MET A 74 -15.21 1.60 12.21
C MET A 74 -15.09 0.75 13.50
N CYS A 75 -15.99 0.95 14.46
CA CYS A 75 -15.92 0.31 15.78
C CYS A 75 -16.00 -1.23 15.75
N GLN A 76 -16.47 -1.82 14.65
CA GLN A 76 -16.67 -3.27 14.54
C GLN A 76 -15.41 -4.09 14.28
N TYR A 77 -14.32 -3.49 13.79
CA TYR A 77 -13.10 -4.25 13.49
C TYR A 77 -12.14 -4.22 14.68
N THR A 78 -11.61 -5.38 15.09
CA THR A 78 -10.48 -5.42 16.02
C THR A 78 -9.17 -5.08 15.29
N ILE A 79 -8.10 -4.77 16.03
CA ILE A 79 -6.77 -4.60 15.41
C ILE A 79 -6.35 -5.90 14.69
N THR A 80 -6.76 -7.06 15.23
CA THR A 80 -6.51 -8.38 14.66
C THR A 80 -7.18 -8.56 13.31
N ASP A 81 -8.45 -8.20 13.21
CA ASP A 81 -9.21 -8.28 11.95
C ASP A 81 -8.56 -7.42 10.88
N ILE A 82 -8.08 -6.23 11.24
CA ILE A 82 -7.50 -5.27 10.30
C ILE A 82 -6.21 -5.80 9.69
N TRP A 83 -5.25 -6.26 10.49
CA TRP A 83 -3.98 -6.72 9.92
C TRP A 83 -4.16 -8.01 9.12
N THR A 84 -5.07 -8.89 9.55
CA THR A 84 -5.42 -10.14 8.86
C THR A 84 -6.09 -9.84 7.51
N ALA A 85 -7.10 -8.98 7.50
CA ALA A 85 -7.82 -8.57 6.29
C ALA A 85 -6.95 -7.81 5.28
N LEU A 86 -5.88 -7.18 5.75
CA LEU A 86 -4.89 -6.49 4.89
C LEU A 86 -3.73 -7.40 4.50
N GLY A 87 -3.81 -8.72 4.72
CA GLY A 87 -2.80 -9.68 4.28
C GLY A 87 -1.42 -9.51 4.91
N TYR A 88 -1.34 -8.93 6.11
CA TYR A 88 -0.10 -8.93 6.89
C TYR A 88 0.16 -10.32 7.48
N PHE A 89 1.43 -10.72 7.53
CA PHE A 89 1.81 -12.01 8.10
C PHE A 89 1.64 -12.05 9.62
N ASP A 90 1.94 -10.93 10.28
CA ASP A 90 1.81 -10.78 11.73
C ASP A 90 1.52 -9.34 12.12
N GLN A 91 1.11 -9.17 13.38
CA GLN A 91 0.78 -7.88 13.97
C GLN A 91 2.01 -6.96 14.13
N SER A 92 3.20 -7.50 14.36
CA SER A 92 4.44 -6.72 14.55
C SER A 92 4.84 -5.99 13.27
N HIS A 93 4.77 -6.67 12.12
CA HIS A 93 4.97 -6.11 10.79
C HIS A 93 3.96 -5.01 10.49
N PHE A 94 2.68 -5.26 10.79
CA PHE A 94 1.62 -4.27 10.64
C PHE A 94 1.89 -3.02 11.51
N ASN A 95 2.15 -3.21 12.80
CA ASN A 95 2.42 -2.12 13.74
C ASN A 95 3.62 -1.27 13.29
N LYS A 96 4.70 -1.92 12.83
CA LYS A 96 5.91 -1.22 12.33
C LYS A 96 5.60 -0.35 11.13
N HIS A 97 4.89 -0.88 10.12
CA HIS A 97 4.51 -0.08 8.95
C HIS A 97 3.51 1.02 9.31
N PHE A 98 2.48 0.72 10.09
CA PHE A 98 1.50 1.71 10.50
C PHE A 98 2.16 2.88 11.24
N LYS A 99 3.04 2.59 12.22
CA LYS A 99 3.79 3.61 12.95
C LYS A 99 4.74 4.39 12.05
N LYS A 100 5.41 3.73 11.10
CA LYS A 100 6.30 4.41 10.14
C LYS A 100 5.57 5.50 9.36
N PHE A 101 4.32 5.27 8.94
CA PHE A 101 3.57 6.22 8.12
C PHE A 101 2.67 7.19 8.90
N THR A 102 2.29 6.85 10.14
CA THR A 102 1.37 7.68 10.95
C THR A 102 2.00 8.31 12.18
N GLY A 103 3.22 7.89 12.55
CA GLY A 103 3.93 8.31 13.76
C GLY A 103 3.53 7.56 15.03
N ILE A 104 2.37 6.88 15.04
CA ILE A 104 1.80 6.21 16.23
C ILE A 104 1.34 4.78 15.92
N THR A 105 1.13 3.97 16.95
CA THR A 105 0.61 2.60 16.76
C THR A 105 -0.88 2.60 16.38
N PRO A 106 -1.40 1.53 15.74
CA PRO A 106 -2.82 1.39 15.46
C PRO A 106 -3.72 1.56 16.70
N ARG A 107 -3.27 1.04 17.86
CA ARG A 107 -3.96 1.18 19.14
C ARG A 107 -4.03 2.64 19.58
N GLN A 108 -2.90 3.36 19.55
CA GLN A 108 -2.87 4.79 19.87
C GLN A 108 -3.73 5.61 18.91
N TYR A 109 -3.72 5.26 17.62
CA TYR A 109 -4.57 5.90 16.62
C TYR A 109 -6.05 5.72 16.95
N ARG A 110 -6.47 4.50 17.31
CA ARG A 110 -7.86 4.21 17.73
C ARG A 110 -8.26 4.97 18.99
N LEU A 111 -7.38 5.07 19.98
CA LEU A 111 -7.67 5.85 21.19
C LEU A 111 -7.86 7.33 20.84
N LYS A 112 -7.00 7.89 19.99
CA LYS A 112 -7.08 9.30 19.58
C LYS A 112 -8.40 9.64 18.89
N ILE A 113 -8.89 8.78 18.00
CA ILE A 113 -10.18 9.02 17.32
C ILE A 113 -11.37 8.92 18.28
N ASN A 114 -11.33 8.01 19.25
CA ASN A 114 -12.42 7.83 20.23
C ASN A 114 -12.43 8.93 21.30
N SER A 115 -11.31 9.57 21.57
CA SER A 115 -11.23 10.72 22.49
C SER A 115 -11.58 12.06 21.82
N SER A 116 -11.75 12.08 20.49
CA SER A 116 -12.13 13.28 19.72
C SER A 116 -13.56 13.18 19.14
N ALA A 117 -14.31 12.15 19.54
CA ALA A 117 -15.73 11.95 19.23
C ALA A 117 -16.52 12.08 20.54
#